data_AF-A0A7W0N4T0-F1
#
_entry.id   AF-A0A7W0N4T0-F1
#
_cell.length_a   1.000
_cell.length_b   1.000
_cell.length_c   1.000
_cell.angle_alpha   90.00
_cell.angle_beta   90.00
_cell.angle_gamma   90.00
#
_symmetry.space_group_name_H-M   'P 1'
#
loop_
_entity.id
_entity.type
_entity.pdbx_description
1 polymer ?
#
loop_
_entity_poly.entity_id
_entity_poly.type
_entity_poly.pdbx_seq_one_letter_code
_entity_poly.pdbx_strand_id
1 'polypeptide(L)'
;MRIEAVDYHTAGEPFRIVTGGVEAPRGRTILDKRRDALARLDHIRRLLVFEPRGHADMYGCFVVEPNDDDADLGVVFFHNAGYSTACGHGTIALVTWALDEGIVERREGENHLVVDVPSGRLQTWAQVENGRVRSVRFR
;
A
#
# COMPACT_ATOMS: atom_id res chain seq x y z
N MET A 1 -14.65 7.49 -15.41
CA MET A 1 -13.42 7.19 -14.66
C MET A 1 -13.35 5.69 -14.43
N ARG A 2 -12.21 5.05 -14.65
CA ARG A 2 -11.96 3.62 -14.36
C ARG A 2 -10.77 3.57 -13.41
N ILE A 3 -10.91 2.89 -12.27
CA ILE A 3 -9.86 2.69 -11.27
C ILE A 3 -9.59 1.19 -11.20
N GLU A 4 -8.32 0.83 -11.16
CA GLU A 4 -7.86 -0.54 -11.02
C GLU A 4 -7.30 -0.73 -9.62
N ALA A 5 -7.71 -1.81 -8.98
CA ALA A 5 -7.29 -2.15 -7.64
C ALA A 5 -7.29 -3.67 -7.44
N VAL A 6 -6.44 -4.12 -6.53
CA VAL A 6 -6.37 -5.51 -6.08
C VAL A 6 -6.65 -5.53 -4.57
N ASP A 7 -7.55 -6.40 -4.15
CA ASP A 7 -7.94 -6.52 -2.74
C ASP A 7 -7.21 -7.71 -2.10
N TYR A 8 -6.55 -7.44 -0.98
CA TYR A 8 -5.93 -8.43 -0.11
C TYR A 8 -6.62 -8.41 1.27
N HIS A 9 -6.33 -9.41 2.10
CA HIS A 9 -6.60 -9.32 3.53
C HIS A 9 -5.37 -9.74 4.33
N THR A 10 -5.21 -9.18 5.52
CA THR A 10 -4.20 -9.63 6.49
C THR A 10 -4.90 -9.93 7.80
N ALA A 11 -4.89 -11.21 8.22
CA ALA A 11 -5.60 -11.68 9.41
C ALA A 11 -7.11 -11.33 9.47
N GLY A 12 -7.73 -11.07 8.32
CA GLY A 12 -9.16 -10.74 8.19
C GLY A 12 -9.42 -9.25 7.95
N GLU A 13 -8.46 -8.38 8.20
CA GLU A 13 -8.55 -6.96 7.89
C GLU A 13 -8.40 -6.74 6.37
N PRO A 14 -9.38 -6.09 5.71
CA PRO A 14 -9.36 -5.87 4.26
C PRO A 14 -8.38 -4.76 3.88
N PHE A 15 -7.71 -4.93 2.74
CA PHE A 15 -6.78 -3.93 2.23
C PHE A 15 -6.83 -3.83 0.70
N ARG A 16 -7.32 -2.69 0.21
CA ARG A 16 -7.46 -2.37 -1.22
C ARG A 16 -6.23 -1.62 -1.73
N ILE A 17 -5.49 -2.23 -2.64
CA ILE A 17 -4.30 -1.64 -3.27
C ILE A 17 -4.69 -1.04 -4.61
N VAL A 18 -4.64 0.30 -4.73
CA VAL A 18 -4.92 0.98 -6.00
C VAL A 18 -3.68 0.91 -6.90
N THR A 19 -3.84 0.28 -8.06
CA THR A 19 -2.76 -0.01 -9.01
C THR A 19 -2.85 0.82 -10.30
N GLY A 20 -3.99 1.47 -10.58
CA GLY A 20 -4.14 2.27 -11.79
C GLY A 20 -5.40 3.13 -11.84
N GLY A 21 -5.42 4.07 -12.79
CA GLY A 21 -6.60 4.89 -13.09
C GLY A 21 -6.83 6.09 -12.16
N VAL A 22 -5.87 6.41 -11.29
CA VAL A 22 -5.87 7.58 -10.41
C VAL A 22 -4.59 8.37 -10.64
N GLU A 23 -4.69 9.70 -10.68
CA GLU A 23 -3.51 10.55 -10.72
C GLU A 23 -2.67 10.36 -9.45
N ALA A 24 -1.37 10.10 -9.61
CA ALA A 24 -0.48 9.90 -8.48
C ALA A 24 -0.47 11.13 -7.54
N PRO A 25 -0.51 10.92 -6.22
CA PRO A 25 -0.25 11.99 -5.26
C PRO A 25 1.11 12.65 -5.50
N ARG A 26 1.15 13.97 -5.44
CA ARG A 26 2.32 14.80 -5.78
C ARG A 26 3.14 15.12 -4.54
N GLY A 27 4.45 15.24 -4.71
CA GLY A 27 5.36 15.66 -3.65
C GLY A 27 6.64 14.85 -3.64
N ARG A 28 7.65 15.34 -2.92
CA ARG A 28 8.94 14.66 -2.79
C ARG A 28 8.83 13.53 -1.78
N THR A 29 8.32 13.83 -0.58
CA THR A 29 8.21 12.84 0.49
C THR A 29 6.83 12.16 0.51
N ILE A 30 6.71 10.98 1.12
CA ILE A 30 5.41 10.33 1.37
C ILE A 30 4.48 11.25 2.17
N LEU A 31 5.01 12.08 3.07
CA LEU A 31 4.22 13.08 3.79
C LEU A 31 3.65 14.16 2.87
N ASP A 32 4.43 14.64 1.89
CA ASP A 32 3.94 15.60 0.90
C ASP A 32 2.86 14.96 0.02
N LYS A 33 3.12 13.74 -0.46
CA LYS A 33 2.19 12.91 -1.22
C LYS A 33 0.89 12.67 -0.44
N ARG A 34 0.95 12.39 0.86
CA ARG A 34 -0.22 12.28 1.74
C ARG A 34 -1.01 13.59 1.85
N ARG A 35 -0.33 14.74 2.02
CA ARG A 35 -0.98 16.06 2.09
C ARG A 35 -1.69 16.40 0.78
N ASP A 36 -1.05 16.10 -0.35
CA ASP A 36 -1.62 16.30 -1.67
C ASP A 36 -2.83 15.38 -1.91
N ALA A 37 -2.74 14.10 -1.53
CA ALA A 37 -3.86 13.17 -1.61
C ALA A 37 -5.05 13.65 -0.77
N LEU A 38 -4.82 14.14 0.45
CA LEU A 38 -5.86 14.73 1.29
C LEU A 38 -6.53 15.94 0.62
N ALA A 39 -5.76 16.79 -0.04
CA ALA A 39 -6.26 18.01 -0.67
C ALA A 39 -7.03 17.74 -1.98
N ARG A 40 -6.59 16.77 -2.79
CA ARG A 40 -7.11 16.57 -4.16
C ARG A 40 -7.86 15.27 -4.37
N LEU A 41 -7.48 14.20 -3.67
CA LEU A 41 -7.92 12.83 -3.95
C LEU A 41 -8.91 12.28 -2.93
N ASP A 42 -9.40 13.08 -1.97
CA ASP A 42 -10.37 12.59 -0.96
C ASP A 42 -11.65 12.05 -1.62
N HIS A 43 -12.09 12.65 -2.72
CA HIS A 43 -13.23 12.14 -3.50
C HIS A 43 -13.01 10.72 -4.03
N ILE A 44 -11.77 10.37 -4.38
CA ILE A 44 -11.39 9.01 -4.81
C ILE A 44 -11.35 8.05 -3.62
N ARG A 45 -10.77 8.48 -2.49
CA ARG A 45 -10.83 7.69 -1.25
C ARG A 45 -12.27 7.36 -0.89
N ARG A 46 -13.16 8.35 -0.87
CA ARG A 46 -14.58 8.16 -0.54
C ARG A 46 -15.25 7.17 -1.49
N LEU A 47 -14.96 7.25 -2.79
CA LEU A 47 -15.46 6.31 -3.79
C LEU A 47 -15.00 4.87 -3.52
N LEU A 48 -13.75 4.68 -3.07
CA LEU A 48 -13.13 3.37 -2.87
C LEU A 48 -13.46 2.74 -1.51
N VAL A 49 -13.72 3.56 -0.49
CA VAL A 49 -13.92 3.12 0.90
C VAL A 49 -15.39 2.97 1.24
N PHE A 50 -16.26 3.88 0.82
CA PHE A 50 -17.65 3.86 1.25
C PHE A 50 -18.52 2.95 0.37
N GLU A 51 -19.65 2.55 0.93
CA GLU A 51 -20.70 1.86 0.19
C GLU A 51 -21.11 2.67 -1.04
N PRO A 52 -21.41 2.01 -2.17
CA PRO A 52 -21.59 0.55 -2.32
C PRO A 52 -20.31 -0.21 -2.71
N ARG A 53 -19.14 0.45 -2.80
CA ARG A 53 -17.90 -0.14 -3.35
C ARG A 53 -16.95 -0.66 -2.28
N GLY A 54 -17.02 -0.08 -1.09
CA GLY A 54 -16.40 -0.60 0.11
C GLY A 54 -17.45 -0.76 1.20
N HIS A 55 -17.04 -0.55 2.44
CA HIS A 55 -17.85 -0.63 3.64
C HIS A 55 -17.16 0.16 4.76
N ALA A 56 -17.81 0.26 5.94
CA ALA A 56 -17.32 1.05 7.06
C ALA A 56 -15.87 0.72 7.48
N ASP A 57 -15.45 -0.53 7.31
CA ASP A 57 -14.13 -1.04 7.73
C ASP A 57 -13.14 -1.20 6.56
N MET A 58 -13.46 -0.69 5.36
CA MET A 58 -12.55 -0.78 4.22
C MET A 58 -11.31 0.10 4.43
N TYR A 59 -10.14 -0.52 4.24
CA TYR A 59 -8.83 0.11 4.26
C TYR A 59 -8.16 -0.03 2.91
N GLY A 60 -7.30 0.91 2.52
CA GLY A 60 -6.51 0.76 1.29
C GLY A 60 -5.34 1.70 1.19
N CYS A 61 -4.75 1.73 0.00
CA CYS A 61 -3.66 2.64 -0.31
C CYS A 61 -3.59 3.04 -1.79
N PHE A 62 -2.89 4.15 -2.03
CA PHE A 62 -2.29 4.47 -3.30
C PHE A 62 -0.83 4.02 -3.27
N VAL A 63 -0.42 3.19 -4.22
CA VAL A 63 0.99 2.90 -4.49
C VAL A 63 1.59 4.13 -5.19
N VAL A 64 2.74 4.59 -4.70
CA VAL A 64 3.41 5.79 -5.20
C VAL A 64 4.90 5.56 -5.31
N GLU A 65 5.57 6.45 -6.04
CA GLU A 65 7.03 6.49 -6.04
C GLU A 65 7.57 6.67 -4.60
N PRO A 66 8.62 5.92 -4.22
CA PRO A 66 9.32 6.09 -2.94
C PRO A 66 9.91 7.50 -2.80
N ASN A 67 10.52 7.79 -1.65
CA ASN A 67 11.16 9.10 -1.43
C ASN A 67 12.45 9.26 -2.24
N ASP A 68 13.14 8.16 -2.47
CA ASP A 68 14.45 8.04 -3.12
C ASP A 68 14.70 6.58 -3.57
N ASP A 69 15.87 6.33 -4.15
CA ASP A 69 16.25 5.04 -4.73
C ASP A 69 16.61 3.97 -3.68
N ASP A 70 16.63 4.30 -2.38
CA ASP A 70 16.93 3.37 -1.30
C ASP A 70 15.67 2.65 -0.77
N ALA A 71 14.49 2.89 -1.36
CA ALA A 71 13.25 2.19 -1.05
C ALA A 71 12.63 1.55 -2.30
N ASP A 72 12.06 0.36 -2.13
CA ASP A 72 11.44 -0.39 -3.22
C ASP A 72 10.02 0.12 -3.52
N LEU A 73 9.31 0.61 -2.49
CA LEU A 73 7.91 1.01 -2.58
C LEU A 73 7.64 2.28 -1.79
N GLY A 74 6.77 3.13 -2.32
CA GLY A 74 6.12 4.21 -1.58
C GLY A 74 4.62 3.95 -1.44
N VAL A 75 4.02 4.34 -0.31
CA VAL A 75 2.60 4.13 -0.09
C VAL A 75 1.91 5.27 0.66
N VAL A 76 0.72 5.64 0.19
CA VAL A 76 -0.20 6.57 0.89
C VAL A 76 -1.45 5.79 1.31
N PHE A 77 -1.54 5.50 2.61
CA PHE A 77 -2.66 4.79 3.19
C PHE A 77 -3.93 5.65 3.34
N PHE A 78 -5.09 5.01 3.21
CA PHE A 78 -6.39 5.63 3.44
C PHE A 78 -7.40 4.66 4.05
N HIS A 79 -8.40 5.21 4.74
CA HIS A 79 -9.51 4.48 5.35
C HIS A 79 -10.76 5.39 5.47
N ASN A 80 -11.78 4.94 6.20
CA ASN A 80 -13.06 5.63 6.36
C ASN A 80 -12.94 7.08 6.86
N ALA A 81 -12.02 7.36 7.78
CA ALA A 81 -11.82 8.66 8.42
C ALA A 81 -10.73 9.53 7.77
N GLY A 82 -10.12 9.08 6.67
CA GLY A 82 -9.17 9.89 5.90
C GLY A 82 -7.89 9.14 5.57
N TYR A 83 -6.75 9.82 5.68
CA TYR A 83 -5.43 9.30 5.34
C TYR A 83 -4.61 9.04 6.59
N SER A 84 -4.12 7.82 6.78
CA SER A 84 -3.34 7.45 7.97
C SER A 84 -1.84 7.66 7.77
N THR A 85 -1.07 7.48 8.84
CA THR A 85 0.39 7.61 8.82
C THR A 85 1.13 6.26 8.89
N ALA A 86 0.51 5.24 9.47
CA ALA A 86 1.06 3.88 9.57
C ALA A 86 -0.08 2.86 9.48
N CYS A 87 0.20 1.68 8.92
CA CYS A 87 -0.74 0.57 8.86
C CYS A 87 -0.01 -0.78 8.76
N GLY A 88 0.06 -1.54 9.86
CA GLY A 88 0.80 -2.81 9.89
C GLY A 88 0.22 -3.89 8.97
N HIS A 89 -1.11 -4.06 8.98
CA HIS A 89 -1.79 -5.03 8.12
C HIS A 89 -1.63 -4.63 6.63
N GLY A 90 -1.67 -3.33 6.34
CA GLY A 90 -1.46 -2.80 4.99
C GLY A 90 -0.04 -3.01 4.48
N THR A 91 0.97 -2.85 5.33
CA THR A 91 2.36 -3.16 4.98
C THR A 91 2.55 -4.63 4.62
N ILE A 92 1.95 -5.55 5.38
CA ILE A 92 2.01 -6.99 5.09
C ILE A 92 1.36 -7.30 3.73
N ALA A 93 0.15 -6.77 3.50
CA ALA A 93 -0.57 -6.94 2.24
C ALA A 93 0.22 -6.35 1.05
N LEU A 94 0.78 -5.16 1.20
CA LEU A 94 1.53 -4.47 0.16
C LEU A 94 2.81 -5.22 -0.24
N VAL A 95 3.59 -5.70 0.74
CA VAL A 95 4.81 -6.50 0.48
C VAL A 95 4.45 -7.81 -0.22
N THR A 96 3.37 -8.46 0.23
CA THR A 96 2.87 -9.69 -0.40
C THR A 96 2.49 -9.45 -1.86
N TRP A 97 1.67 -8.42 -2.10
CA TRP A 97 1.26 -8.00 -3.44
C TRP A 97 2.45 -7.67 -4.36
N ALA A 98 3.44 -6.93 -3.86
CA ALA A 98 4.59 -6.53 -4.68
C ALA A 98 5.41 -7.73 -5.17
N LEU A 99 5.53 -8.78 -4.36
CA LEU A 99 6.20 -10.03 -4.74
C LEU A 99 5.32 -10.92 -5.62
N ASP A 100 4.02 -10.96 -5.37
CA ASP A 100 3.08 -11.77 -6.15
C ASP A 100 2.92 -11.26 -7.59
N GLU A 101 2.83 -9.93 -7.75
CA GLU A 101 2.68 -9.26 -9.06
C GLU A 101 4.03 -8.97 -9.75
N GLY A 102 5.15 -9.33 -9.11
CA GLY A 102 6.49 -9.13 -9.68
C GLY A 102 6.91 -7.66 -9.79
N ILE A 103 6.32 -6.77 -8.98
CA ILE A 103 6.77 -5.38 -8.82
C ILE A 103 8.19 -5.36 -8.24
N VAL A 104 8.45 -6.27 -7.30
CA VAL A 104 9.78 -6.58 -6.79
C VAL A 104 10.09 -8.03 -7.13
N GLU A 105 11.36 -8.33 -7.47
CA GLU A 105 11.79 -9.67 -7.81
C GLU A 105 11.57 -10.63 -6.63
N ARG A 106 10.75 -11.66 -6.85
CA ARG A 106 10.48 -12.70 -5.85
C ARG A 106 11.48 -13.85 -5.97
N ARG A 107 12.16 -14.15 -4.86
CA ARG A 107 13.12 -15.27 -4.73
C ARG A 107 12.64 -16.25 -3.66
N GLU A 108 13.05 -17.52 -3.73
CA GLU A 108 12.77 -18.49 -2.67
C GLU A 108 13.57 -18.14 -1.39
N GLY A 109 13.00 -18.35 -0.21
CA GLY A 109 13.61 -17.97 1.07
C GLY A 109 13.21 -16.56 1.54
N GLU A 110 14.08 -15.90 2.31
CA GLU A 110 13.81 -14.57 2.85
C GLU A 110 14.10 -13.47 1.81
N ASN A 111 13.11 -12.62 1.54
CA ASN A 111 13.19 -11.48 0.63
C ASN A 111 13.11 -10.19 1.45
N HIS A 112 14.05 -9.28 1.25
CA HIS A 112 14.08 -7.99 1.95
C HIS A 112 13.52 -6.88 1.06
N LEU A 113 12.58 -6.11 1.59
CA LEU A 113 11.97 -4.97 0.90
C LEU A 113 11.91 -3.77 1.84
N VAL A 114 12.16 -2.59 1.31
CA VAL A 114 12.13 -1.31 2.00
C VAL A 114 10.91 -0.52 1.52
N VAL A 115 10.05 -0.13 2.47
CA VAL A 115 8.79 0.56 2.17
C VAL A 115 8.78 1.93 2.84
N ASP A 116 8.64 2.98 2.03
CA ASP A 116 8.40 4.32 2.52
C ASP A 116 6.92 4.51 2.85
N VAL A 117 6.61 4.68 4.14
CA VAL A 117 5.27 5.02 4.63
C VAL A 117 5.27 6.44 5.23
N PRO A 118 4.09 7.06 5.48
CA PRO A 118 4.08 8.44 5.98
C PRO A 118 4.71 8.61 7.38
N SER A 119 4.76 7.56 8.20
CA SER A 119 5.42 7.57 9.52
C SER A 119 6.93 7.38 9.48
N GLY A 120 7.52 7.10 8.30
CA GLY A 120 8.94 6.81 8.14
C GLY A 120 9.19 5.52 7.37
N ARG A 121 10.44 5.29 6.97
CA ARG A 121 10.86 4.11 6.22
C ARG A 121 10.77 2.85 7.08
N LEU A 122 10.20 1.78 6.52
CA LEU A 122 10.09 0.46 7.13
C LEU A 122 11.01 -0.54 6.43
N GLN A 123 11.69 -1.36 7.24
CA GLN A 123 12.39 -2.54 6.74
C GLN A 123 11.46 -3.73 6.85
N THR A 124 11.32 -4.51 5.78
CA THR A 124 10.38 -5.65 5.73
C THR A 124 11.05 -6.90 5.19
N TRP A 125 10.64 -8.06 5.69
CA TRP A 125 11.15 -9.36 5.26
C TRP A 125 9.98 -10.30 5.00
N ALA A 126 9.94 -10.85 3.79
CA ALA A 126 8.95 -11.82 3.35
C ALA A 126 9.59 -13.20 3.17
N GLN A 127 9.02 -14.22 3.83
CA GLN A 127 9.44 -15.60 3.64
C GLN A 127 8.67 -16.20 2.47
N VAL A 128 9.36 -16.68 1.44
CA VAL A 128 8.78 -17.34 0.28
C VAL A 128 9.10 -18.83 0.34
N GLU A 129 8.04 -19.65 0.25
CA GLU A 129 8.15 -21.11 0.21
C GLU A 129 7.25 -21.72 -0.86
N ASN A 130 7.85 -22.50 -1.75
CA ASN A 130 7.23 -23.05 -2.95
C ASN A 130 6.62 -21.95 -3.83
N GLY A 131 7.38 -20.86 -4.02
CA GLY A 131 6.98 -19.74 -4.86
C GLY A 131 5.81 -18.90 -4.33
N ARG A 132 5.45 -19.04 -3.04
CA ARG A 132 4.39 -18.25 -2.39
C ARG A 132 4.93 -17.54 -1.15
N VAL A 133 4.52 -16.29 -0.95
CA VAL A 133 4.76 -15.57 0.31
C VAL A 133 4.00 -16.27 1.44
N ARG A 134 4.70 -16.67 2.49
CA ARG A 134 4.16 -17.37 3.68
C ARG A 134 3.99 -16.47 4.88
N SER A 135 4.90 -15.53 5.05
CA SER A 135 4.85 -14.57 6.14
C SER A 135 5.58 -13.30 5.74
N VAL A 136 5.19 -12.19 6.36
CA VAL A 136 5.87 -10.92 6.28
C VAL A 136 6.08 -10.40 7.69
N ARG A 137 7.29 -9.94 7.99
CA ARG A 137 7.64 -9.22 9.22
C ARG A 137 8.22 -7.86 8.87
N PHE A 138 8.09 -6.88 9.77
CA PHE A 138 8.65 -5.55 9.57
C PHE A 138 9.18 -4.97 10.89
N ARG A 139 10.10 -4.01 10.79
CA ARG A 139 10.70 -3.29 11.93
C ARG A 139 10.68 -1.79 11.70
#